data_AF-A0A968M5B5-F1
#
_entry.id   AF-A0A968M5B5-F1
#
_cell.length_a   1.000
_cell.length_b   1.000
_cell.length_c   1.000
_cell.angle_alpha   90.00
_cell.angle_beta   90.00
_cell.angle_gamma   90.00
#
_symmetry.space_group_name_H-M   'P 1'
#
loop_
_entity.id
_entity.type
_entity.pdbx_description
1 polymer ?
#
loop_
_entity_poly.entity_id
_entity_poly.type
_entity_poly.pdbx_seq_one_letter_code
_entity_poly.pdbx_strand_id
1 'polypeptide(L)'
;MKGLPLNLLSAGWLVALSLISQPTWAADAYTLEDLQALAESQSWLELAEHLGDVPPSQRDQSWSQIAEQTTLGILETSLKQEAIIDGFLIGETLVTSYPSLKDSPEVMSLRAEIGLQAHEQCLQESFYDTSYCRESLTTLVQGDPQNLDLAFAAGKLVRLHANHWVAIPYFRQALATPSDSRPCGDEDIALALVSGLSLPASSTEIIDDSLAIAGGSCWETLKSVLLTELQADNPYFRENTCPLLQSKQALDESTQALCQL
;
A
#
# COMPACT_ATOMS: atom_id res chain seq x y z
N MET A 1 -24.18 -62.87 -55.88
CA MET A 1 -23.79 -61.44 -55.98
C MET A 1 -22.41 -61.34 -55.33
N LYS A 2 -21.29 -61.28 -56.09
CA LYS A 2 -20.59 -60.07 -56.60
C LYS A 2 -20.44 -59.00 -55.49
N GLY A 3 -19.28 -58.51 -55.05
CA GLY A 3 -17.86 -58.62 -55.45
C GLY A 3 -16.98 -57.94 -54.37
N LEU A 4 -15.67 -58.26 -54.29
CA LEU A 4 -14.50 -57.42 -54.67
C LEU A 4 -14.05 -56.39 -53.59
N PRO A 5 -12.78 -55.94 -53.57
CA PRO A 5 -11.85 -56.21 -52.46
C PRO A 5 -11.35 -54.94 -51.74
N LEU A 6 -10.83 -55.11 -50.51
CA LEU A 6 -10.04 -54.10 -49.80
C LEU A 6 -8.68 -53.91 -50.50
N ASN A 7 -8.43 -52.70 -50.99
CA ASN A 7 -7.11 -52.25 -51.43
C ASN A 7 -6.68 -51.00 -50.64
N LEU A 8 -5.40 -51.04 -50.26
CA LEU A 8 -4.48 -49.98 -49.82
C LEU A 8 -4.84 -48.53 -50.21
N LEU A 9 -4.53 -47.59 -49.31
CA LEU A 9 -3.49 -46.57 -49.53
C LEU A 9 -3.29 -45.71 -48.26
N SER A 10 -2.18 -45.98 -47.57
CA SER A 10 -1.60 -45.15 -46.53
C SER A 10 -1.00 -43.88 -47.15
N ALA A 11 -1.65 -42.74 -46.95
CA ALA A 11 -1.06 -41.42 -47.26
C ALA A 11 -0.27 -40.93 -46.04
N GLY A 12 1.02 -41.28 -45.98
CA GLY A 12 1.96 -40.70 -45.04
C GLY A 12 2.29 -39.27 -45.46
N TRP A 13 1.74 -38.28 -44.75
CA TRP A 13 2.17 -36.90 -44.85
C TRP A 13 3.40 -36.71 -43.97
N LEU A 14 4.58 -36.66 -44.60
CA LEU A 14 5.79 -36.13 -43.99
C LEU A 14 5.59 -34.61 -43.80
N VAL A 15 5.15 -34.20 -42.60
CA VAL A 15 5.26 -32.81 -42.16
C VAL A 15 6.74 -32.58 -41.87
N ALA A 16 7.46 -32.00 -42.84
CA ALA A 16 8.78 -31.45 -42.60
C ALA A 16 8.63 -30.26 -41.64
N LEU A 17 8.90 -30.48 -40.35
CA LEU A 17 9.13 -29.41 -39.38
C LEU A 17 10.40 -28.66 -39.82
N SER A 18 10.23 -27.65 -40.66
CA SER A 18 11.25 -26.64 -40.89
C SER A 18 11.42 -25.87 -39.58
N LEU A 19 12.48 -26.17 -38.84
CA LEU A 19 13.03 -25.32 -37.79
C LEU A 19 13.44 -24.00 -38.46
N ILE A 20 12.50 -23.07 -38.59
CA ILE A 20 12.79 -21.68 -38.92
C ILE A 20 13.46 -21.11 -37.68
N SER A 21 14.79 -21.12 -37.67
CA SER A 21 15.58 -20.33 -36.72
C SER A 21 15.20 -18.88 -36.94
N GLN A 22 14.29 -18.35 -36.11
CA GLN A 22 14.03 -16.92 -36.14
C GLN A 22 15.31 -16.22 -35.71
N PRO A 23 15.85 -15.29 -36.51
CA PRO A 23 16.94 -14.46 -36.03
C PRO A 23 16.43 -13.73 -34.80
N THR A 24 17.09 -13.97 -33.67
CA THR A 24 16.95 -13.10 -32.50
C THR A 24 17.64 -11.80 -32.86
N TRP A 25 16.89 -10.84 -33.40
CA TRP A 25 17.33 -9.46 -33.46
C TRP A 25 17.36 -8.98 -32.02
N ALA A 26 18.53 -9.02 -31.39
CA ALA A 26 18.73 -8.24 -30.19
C ALA A 26 18.57 -6.78 -30.63
N ALA A 27 17.52 -6.11 -30.16
CA ALA A 27 17.43 -4.67 -30.30
C ALA A 27 18.69 -4.07 -29.66
N ASP A 28 19.28 -3.07 -30.33
CA ASP A 28 20.46 -2.38 -29.77
C ASP A 28 20.04 -1.73 -28.45
N ALA A 29 20.86 -1.93 -27.40
CA ALA A 29 20.61 -1.38 -26.07
C ALA A 29 20.76 0.15 -26.09
N TYR A 30 19.87 0.86 -25.38
CA TYR A 30 19.88 2.33 -25.35
C TYR A 30 21.08 2.85 -24.55
N THR A 31 21.73 3.89 -25.10
CA THR A 31 22.79 4.64 -24.43
C THR A 31 22.22 5.71 -23.49
N LEU A 32 23.06 6.32 -22.63
CA LEU A 32 22.61 7.45 -21.80
C LEU A 32 22.13 8.62 -22.65
N GLU A 33 22.74 8.85 -23.81
CA GLU A 33 22.32 9.87 -24.77
C GLU A 33 20.93 9.58 -25.35
N ASP A 34 20.63 8.31 -25.65
CA ASP A 34 19.29 7.91 -26.12
C ASP A 34 18.25 8.10 -25.01
N LEU A 35 18.57 7.70 -23.78
CA LEU A 35 17.68 7.90 -22.63
C LEU A 35 17.44 9.40 -22.35
N GLN A 36 18.48 10.23 -22.49
CA GLN A 36 18.36 11.68 -22.36
C GLN A 36 17.45 12.26 -23.45
N ALA A 37 17.58 11.80 -24.70
CA ALA A 37 16.71 12.22 -25.78
C ALA A 37 15.24 11.85 -25.53
N LEU A 38 14.97 10.65 -25.01
CA LEU A 38 13.62 10.24 -24.61
C LEU A 38 13.07 11.09 -23.46
N ALA A 39 13.92 11.48 -22.50
CA ALA A 39 13.50 12.36 -21.41
C ALA A 39 13.12 13.74 -21.91
N GLU A 40 13.89 14.30 -22.86
CA GLU A 40 13.60 15.58 -23.52
C GLU A 40 12.32 15.53 -24.35
N SER A 41 12.03 14.41 -25.00
CA SER A 41 10.78 14.21 -25.74
C SER A 41 9.59 13.77 -24.87
N GLN A 42 9.80 13.61 -23.56
CA GLN A 42 8.79 13.15 -22.61
C GLN A 42 8.21 11.76 -22.95
N SER A 43 9.01 10.91 -23.58
CA SER A 43 8.64 9.53 -23.95
C SER A 43 8.75 8.59 -22.73
N TRP A 44 8.02 8.91 -21.66
CA TRP A 44 8.29 8.36 -20.33
C TRP A 44 8.19 6.84 -20.22
N LEU A 45 7.23 6.22 -20.92
CA LEU A 45 7.04 4.76 -20.87
C LEU A 45 8.19 4.02 -21.57
N GLU A 46 8.55 4.44 -22.79
CA GLU A 46 9.71 3.91 -23.51
C GLU A 46 10.99 4.13 -22.70
N LEU A 47 11.15 5.32 -22.14
CA LEU A 47 12.29 5.63 -21.28
C LEU A 47 12.37 4.68 -20.07
N ALA A 48 11.25 4.40 -19.39
CA ALA A 48 11.21 3.48 -18.25
C ALA A 48 11.58 2.05 -18.63
N GLU A 49 11.10 1.55 -19.78
CA GLU A 49 11.45 0.23 -20.31
C GLU A 49 12.95 0.10 -20.58
N HIS A 50 13.59 1.19 -21.03
CA HIS A 50 15.00 1.21 -21.41
C HIS A 50 15.96 1.71 -20.31
N LEU A 51 15.47 2.16 -19.14
CA LEU A 51 16.35 2.51 -18.00
C LEU A 51 17.31 1.38 -17.62
N GLY A 52 16.88 0.12 -17.83
CA GLY A 52 17.62 -1.08 -17.51
C GLY A 52 18.79 -1.38 -18.46
N ASP A 53 18.79 -0.79 -19.66
CA ASP A 53 19.79 -1.02 -20.71
C ASP A 53 21.17 -0.51 -20.30
N VAL A 54 21.22 0.54 -19.48
CA VAL A 54 22.45 1.01 -18.86
C VAL A 54 22.82 0.03 -17.73
N PRO A 55 23.97 -0.68 -17.84
CA PRO A 55 24.34 -1.70 -16.86
C PRO A 55 24.63 -1.05 -15.49
N PRO A 56 24.40 -1.75 -14.36
CA PRO A 56 24.56 -1.18 -13.02
C PRO A 56 25.92 -0.51 -12.76
N SER A 57 27.00 -1.01 -13.37
CA SER A 57 28.35 -0.42 -13.24
C SER A 57 28.54 0.93 -13.95
N GLN A 58 27.60 1.33 -14.80
CA GLN A 58 27.60 2.59 -15.56
C GLN A 58 26.50 3.56 -15.10
N ARG A 59 25.70 3.18 -14.10
CA ARG A 59 24.65 4.03 -13.54
C ARG A 59 25.27 5.05 -12.60
N ASP A 60 25.62 6.20 -13.17
CA ASP A 60 26.17 7.34 -12.44
C ASP A 60 25.07 8.35 -12.07
N GLN A 61 25.49 9.55 -11.65
CA GLN A 61 24.57 10.61 -11.27
C GLN A 61 23.66 11.06 -12.43
N SER A 62 24.16 11.06 -13.67
CA SER A 62 23.35 11.43 -14.85
C SER A 62 22.27 10.40 -15.09
N TRP A 63 22.59 9.11 -15.00
CA TRP A 63 21.57 8.05 -15.05
C TRP A 63 20.53 8.20 -13.93
N SER A 64 20.96 8.48 -12.69
CA SER A 64 20.04 8.65 -11.56
C SER A 64 19.06 9.81 -11.78
N GLN A 65 19.52 10.93 -12.33
CA GLN A 65 18.67 12.07 -12.68
C GLN A 65 17.65 11.71 -13.76
N ILE A 66 18.04 10.95 -14.78
CA ILE A 66 17.11 10.45 -15.80
C ILE A 66 16.07 9.55 -15.15
N ALA A 67 16.47 8.57 -14.33
CA ALA A 67 15.54 7.66 -13.66
C ALA A 67 14.53 8.40 -12.76
N GLU A 68 14.99 9.43 -12.04
CA GLU A 68 14.15 10.32 -11.25
C GLU A 68 13.15 11.09 -12.13
N GLN A 69 13.63 11.76 -13.18
CA GLN A 69 12.77 12.49 -14.13
C GLN A 69 11.75 11.58 -14.81
N THR A 70 12.14 10.37 -15.21
CA THR A 70 11.25 9.37 -15.79
C THR A 70 10.13 9.02 -14.80
N THR A 71 10.50 8.73 -13.55
CA THR A 71 9.53 8.35 -12.53
C THR A 71 8.54 9.50 -12.28
N LEU A 72 9.04 10.72 -12.06
CA LEU A 72 8.19 11.90 -11.89
C LEU A 72 7.30 12.15 -13.11
N GLY A 73 7.86 12.07 -14.32
CA GLY A 73 7.15 12.25 -15.58
C GLY A 73 5.98 11.27 -15.74
N ILE A 74 6.18 9.99 -15.42
CA ILE A 74 5.10 8.98 -15.42
C ILE A 74 4.03 9.34 -14.40
N LEU A 75 4.42 9.56 -13.14
CA LEU A 75 3.46 9.82 -12.06
C LEU A 75 2.61 11.07 -12.33
N GLU A 76 3.24 12.17 -12.74
CA GLU A 76 2.55 13.41 -13.11
C GLU A 76 1.62 13.23 -14.32
N THR A 77 2.03 12.41 -15.29
CA THR A 77 1.23 12.17 -16.50
C THR A 77 0.00 11.32 -16.17
N SER A 78 0.17 10.30 -15.34
CA SER A 78 -0.92 9.47 -14.84
C SER A 78 -1.94 10.27 -14.03
N LEU A 79 -1.50 11.21 -13.18
CA LEU A 79 -2.40 12.14 -12.49
C LEU A 79 -3.21 13.00 -13.48
N LYS A 80 -2.56 13.56 -14.50
CA LYS A 80 -3.23 14.41 -15.51
C LYS A 80 -4.21 13.65 -16.39
N GLN A 81 -3.96 12.37 -16.63
CA GLN A 81 -4.76 11.50 -17.51
C GLN A 81 -5.76 10.62 -16.76
N GLU A 82 -5.84 10.76 -15.43
CA GLU A 82 -6.68 9.91 -14.56
C GLU A 82 -6.34 8.41 -14.66
N ALA A 83 -5.15 8.06 -15.14
CA ALA A 83 -4.62 6.68 -15.23
C ALA A 83 -3.89 6.31 -13.93
N ILE A 84 -4.56 6.52 -12.79
CA ILE A 84 -3.96 6.51 -11.44
C ILE A 84 -3.35 5.16 -11.07
N ILE A 85 -4.09 4.07 -11.29
CA ILE A 85 -3.63 2.71 -10.95
C ILE A 85 -2.40 2.32 -11.78
N ASP A 86 -2.44 2.53 -13.09
CA ASP A 86 -1.32 2.20 -13.98
C ASP A 86 -0.07 3.01 -13.63
N GLY A 87 -0.24 4.31 -13.37
CA GLY A 87 0.86 5.18 -12.91
C GLY A 87 1.48 4.71 -11.62
N PHE A 88 0.65 4.34 -10.64
CA PHE A 88 1.11 3.80 -9.37
C PHE A 88 1.90 2.50 -9.57
N LEU A 89 1.37 1.52 -10.33
CA LEU A 89 2.04 0.24 -10.56
C LEU A 89 3.40 0.38 -11.26
N ILE A 90 3.50 1.30 -12.23
CA ILE A 90 4.77 1.59 -12.89
C ILE A 90 5.73 2.28 -11.92
N GLY A 91 5.25 3.25 -11.13
CA GLY A 91 6.04 3.91 -10.08
C GLY A 91 6.60 2.92 -9.05
N GLU A 92 5.78 1.98 -8.57
CA GLU A 92 6.22 0.91 -7.66
C GLU A 92 7.30 0.04 -8.28
N THR A 93 7.12 -0.31 -9.56
CA THR A 93 8.08 -1.13 -10.31
C THR A 93 9.42 -0.40 -10.44
N LEU A 94 9.41 0.90 -10.72
CA LEU A 94 10.61 1.72 -10.83
C LEU A 94 11.34 1.86 -9.49
N VAL A 95 10.64 2.21 -8.42
CA VAL A 95 11.24 2.35 -7.08
C VAL A 95 11.78 1.02 -6.55
N THR A 96 11.15 -0.10 -6.89
CA THR A 96 11.64 -1.44 -6.55
C THR A 96 12.88 -1.83 -7.36
N SER A 97 12.86 -1.54 -8.67
CA SER A 97 13.97 -1.87 -9.59
C SER A 97 15.20 -0.99 -9.37
N TYR A 98 14.98 0.25 -8.92
CA TYR A 98 16.00 1.28 -8.76
C TYR A 98 15.91 1.92 -7.36
N PRO A 99 16.40 1.23 -6.30
CA PRO A 99 16.20 1.66 -4.91
C PRO A 99 16.72 3.07 -4.56
N SER A 100 17.67 3.62 -5.33
CA SER A 100 18.15 5.00 -5.16
C SER A 100 17.05 6.05 -5.37
N LEU A 101 15.95 5.70 -6.05
CA LEU A 101 14.78 6.59 -6.19
C LEU A 101 14.12 6.90 -4.84
N LYS A 102 14.34 6.08 -3.81
CA LYS A 102 13.84 6.35 -2.45
C LYS A 102 14.53 7.54 -1.79
N ASP A 103 15.70 7.94 -2.30
CA ASP A 103 16.43 9.10 -1.80
C ASP A 103 15.92 10.42 -2.40
N SER A 104 15.00 10.40 -3.38
CA SER A 104 14.33 11.58 -3.95
C SER A 104 13.04 11.90 -3.18
N PRO A 105 13.00 12.99 -2.40
CA PRO A 105 11.80 13.41 -1.69
C PRO A 105 10.62 13.68 -2.64
N GLU A 106 10.89 14.22 -3.82
CA GLU A 106 9.91 14.52 -4.85
C GLU A 106 9.25 13.24 -5.37
N VAL A 107 10.05 12.22 -5.72
CA VAL A 107 9.52 10.92 -6.15
C VAL A 107 8.69 10.28 -5.04
N MET A 108 9.20 10.26 -3.82
CA MET A 108 8.51 9.60 -2.70
C MET A 108 7.22 10.32 -2.30
N SER A 109 7.20 11.65 -2.35
CA SER A 109 5.99 12.46 -2.12
C SER A 109 4.94 12.18 -3.18
N LEU A 110 5.31 12.21 -4.47
CA LEU A 110 4.37 12.00 -5.57
C LEU A 110 3.87 10.55 -5.62
N ARG A 111 4.76 9.59 -5.32
CA ARG A 111 4.43 8.17 -5.13
C ARG A 111 3.40 7.97 -4.01
N ALA A 112 3.56 8.65 -2.88
CA ALA A 112 2.61 8.59 -1.77
C ALA A 112 1.23 9.12 -2.19
N GLU A 113 1.18 10.27 -2.87
CA GLU A 113 -0.05 10.87 -3.37
C GLU A 113 -0.80 9.96 -4.35
N ILE A 114 -0.14 9.54 -5.43
CA ILE A 114 -0.76 8.68 -6.44
C ILE A 114 -1.13 7.31 -5.85
N GLY A 115 -0.30 6.80 -4.94
CA GLY A 115 -0.55 5.54 -4.25
C GLY A 115 -1.81 5.61 -3.39
N LEU A 116 -2.02 6.67 -2.62
CA LEU A 116 -3.27 6.85 -1.86
C LEU A 116 -4.49 6.90 -2.78
N GLN A 117 -4.42 7.63 -3.90
CA GLN A 117 -5.52 7.69 -4.88
C GLN A 117 -5.79 6.33 -5.54
N ALA A 118 -4.74 5.58 -5.93
CA ALA A 118 -4.87 4.26 -6.53
C ALA A 118 -5.55 3.26 -5.57
N HIS A 119 -5.16 3.29 -4.30
CA HIS A 119 -5.75 2.43 -3.28
C HIS A 119 -7.17 2.86 -2.90
N GLU A 120 -7.48 4.16 -2.94
CA GLU A 120 -8.85 4.64 -2.76
C GLU A 120 -9.77 4.09 -3.85
N GLN A 121 -9.37 4.21 -5.13
CA GLN A 121 -10.11 3.61 -6.25
C GLN A 121 -10.27 2.09 -6.06
N CYS A 122 -9.18 1.39 -5.74
CA CYS A 122 -9.20 -0.06 -5.48
C CYS A 122 -10.22 -0.44 -4.38
N LEU A 123 -10.21 0.29 -3.26
CA LEU A 123 -11.09 0.04 -2.12
C LEU A 123 -12.56 0.35 -2.43
N GLN A 124 -12.83 1.36 -3.26
CA GLN A 124 -14.18 1.72 -3.69
C GLN A 124 -14.78 0.71 -4.67
N GLU A 125 -13.97 0.13 -5.55
CA GLU A 125 -14.42 -0.84 -6.55
C GLU A 125 -14.52 -2.29 -6.00
N SER A 126 -13.86 -2.57 -4.88
CA SER A 126 -13.82 -3.89 -4.26
C SER A 126 -15.03 -4.15 -3.35
N PHE A 127 -16.16 -4.52 -3.94
CA PHE A 127 -17.44 -4.69 -3.23
C PHE A 127 -17.47 -5.77 -2.13
N TYR A 128 -16.63 -6.81 -2.22
CA TYR A 128 -16.71 -7.98 -1.33
C TYR A 128 -15.42 -8.29 -0.58
N ASP A 129 -14.27 -7.95 -1.16
CA ASP A 129 -12.98 -8.28 -0.58
C ASP A 129 -11.97 -7.16 -0.84
N THR A 130 -11.68 -6.39 0.21
CA THR A 130 -10.70 -5.31 0.18
C THR A 130 -9.29 -5.77 0.58
N SER A 131 -9.07 -7.06 0.83
CA SER A 131 -7.79 -7.59 1.35
C SER A 131 -6.62 -7.23 0.45
N TYR A 132 -6.72 -7.48 -0.85
CA TYR A 132 -5.67 -7.14 -1.82
C TYR A 132 -5.31 -5.65 -1.79
N CYS A 133 -6.32 -4.77 -1.88
CA CYS A 133 -6.11 -3.32 -1.82
C CYS A 133 -5.42 -2.91 -0.50
N ARG A 134 -5.84 -3.51 0.62
CA ARG A 134 -5.27 -3.21 1.93
C ARG A 134 -3.84 -3.71 2.10
N GLU A 135 -3.52 -4.91 1.63
CA GLU A 135 -2.17 -5.47 1.69
C GLU A 135 -1.21 -4.66 0.82
N SER A 136 -1.66 -4.25 -0.37
CA SER A 136 -0.90 -3.34 -1.24
C SER A 136 -0.69 -1.97 -0.57
N LEU A 137 -1.71 -1.39 0.08
CA LEU A 137 -1.59 -0.13 0.81
C LEU A 137 -0.65 -0.26 2.02
N THR A 138 -0.67 -1.41 2.70
CA THR A 138 0.28 -1.72 3.79
C THR A 138 1.71 -1.72 3.27
N THR A 139 1.94 -2.32 2.10
CA THR A 139 3.25 -2.34 1.43
C THR A 139 3.69 -0.92 1.06
N LEU A 140 2.79 -0.08 0.55
CA LEU A 140 3.06 1.32 0.24
C LEU A 140 3.55 2.09 1.47
N VAL A 141 2.82 1.98 2.60
CA VAL A 141 3.13 2.66 3.86
C VAL A 141 4.42 2.13 4.50
N GLN A 142 4.65 0.81 4.46
CA GLN A 142 5.89 0.19 4.96
C GLN A 142 7.10 0.49 4.08
N GLY A 143 6.89 0.82 2.81
CA GLY A 143 7.92 1.25 1.88
C GLY A 143 8.52 2.62 2.20
N ASP A 144 7.81 3.43 3.01
CA ASP A 144 8.24 4.75 3.48
C ASP A 144 7.86 4.97 4.96
N PRO A 145 8.53 4.26 5.89
CA PRO A 145 8.11 4.21 7.29
C PRO A 145 8.27 5.54 8.03
N GLN A 146 9.03 6.49 7.49
CA GLN A 146 9.22 7.81 8.07
C GLN A 146 8.13 8.81 7.66
N ASN A 147 7.32 8.47 6.66
CA ASN A 147 6.24 9.30 6.18
C ASN A 147 4.98 9.08 7.02
N LEU A 148 4.95 9.75 8.17
CA LEU A 148 3.84 9.66 9.14
C LEU A 148 2.53 10.20 8.57
N ASP A 149 2.60 11.20 7.68
CA ASP A 149 1.43 11.77 7.00
C ASP A 149 0.80 10.76 6.03
N LEU A 150 1.61 10.00 5.28
CA LEU A 150 1.15 8.88 4.46
C LEU A 150 0.47 7.80 5.32
N ALA A 151 1.10 7.39 6.43
CA ALA A 151 0.50 6.42 7.34
C ALA A 151 -0.84 6.92 7.90
N PHE A 152 -0.92 8.20 8.27
CA PHE A 152 -2.16 8.79 8.77
C PHE A 152 -3.26 8.79 7.70
N ALA A 153 -2.95 9.27 6.50
CA ALA A 153 -3.89 9.29 5.37
C ALA A 153 -4.37 7.87 5.00
N ALA A 154 -3.48 6.87 5.00
CA ALA A 154 -3.83 5.47 4.78
C ALA A 154 -4.79 4.94 5.85
N GLY A 155 -4.57 5.30 7.13
CA GLY A 155 -5.49 4.96 8.22
C GLY A 155 -6.89 5.51 8.00
N LYS A 156 -7.01 6.80 7.60
CA LYS A 156 -8.30 7.42 7.29
C LYS A 156 -9.00 6.71 6.13
N LEU A 157 -8.25 6.41 5.08
CA LEU A 157 -8.77 5.73 3.89
C LEU A 157 -9.30 4.33 4.22
N VAL A 158 -8.52 3.53 4.95
CA VAL A 158 -8.94 2.19 5.37
C VAL A 158 -10.14 2.25 6.31
N ARG A 159 -10.18 3.21 7.25
CA ARG A 159 -11.32 3.38 8.14
C ARG A 159 -12.62 3.65 7.37
N LEU A 160 -12.54 4.37 6.25
CA LEU A 160 -13.66 4.72 5.38
C LEU A 160 -14.22 3.55 4.59
N HIS A 161 -13.36 2.66 4.11
CA HIS A 161 -13.75 1.60 3.18
C HIS A 161 -13.66 0.17 3.75
N ALA A 162 -13.27 0.02 5.02
CA ALA A 162 -13.21 -1.26 5.73
C ALA A 162 -13.75 -1.14 7.16
N ASN A 163 -13.72 -2.25 7.91
CA ASN A 163 -14.02 -2.20 9.35
C ASN A 163 -13.04 -1.24 10.06
N HIS A 164 -13.53 -0.40 10.96
CA HIS A 164 -12.72 0.70 11.51
C HIS A 164 -11.45 0.22 12.23
N TRP A 165 -11.51 -0.90 12.95
CA TRP A 165 -10.35 -1.49 13.63
C TRP A 165 -9.18 -1.84 12.70
N VAL A 166 -9.43 -2.01 11.40
CA VAL A 166 -8.39 -2.30 10.40
C VAL A 166 -7.44 -1.12 10.20
N ALA A 167 -7.87 0.10 10.53
CA ALA A 167 -7.06 1.30 10.43
C ALA A 167 -6.02 1.44 11.56
N ILE A 168 -6.13 0.64 12.63
CA ILE A 168 -5.30 0.79 13.84
C ILE A 168 -3.79 0.72 13.57
N PRO A 169 -3.25 -0.23 12.78
CA PRO A 169 -1.81 -0.29 12.53
C PRO A 169 -1.27 0.97 11.82
N TYR A 170 -2.06 1.56 10.94
CA TYR A 170 -1.70 2.79 10.22
C TYR A 170 -1.67 4.00 11.17
N PHE A 171 -2.69 4.14 12.01
CA PHE A 171 -2.71 5.20 13.03
C PHE A 171 -1.61 4.99 14.08
N ARG A 172 -1.28 3.74 14.42
CA ARG A 172 -0.18 3.41 15.33
C ARG A 172 1.15 3.91 14.79
N GLN A 173 1.40 3.69 13.50
CA GLN A 173 2.59 4.20 12.81
C GLN A 173 2.59 5.74 12.73
N ALA A 174 1.47 6.35 12.34
CA ALA A 174 1.35 7.81 12.27
C ALA A 174 1.65 8.50 13.61
N LEU A 175 1.30 7.85 14.73
CA LEU A 175 1.52 8.31 16.10
C LEU A 175 2.83 7.80 16.72
N ALA A 176 3.76 7.25 15.92
CA ALA A 176 5.02 6.71 16.43
C ALA A 176 5.92 7.79 17.06
N THR A 177 5.74 9.06 16.71
CA THR A 177 6.47 10.20 17.28
C THR A 177 5.70 10.81 18.46
N PRO A 178 6.15 10.64 19.72
CA PRO A 178 5.37 11.04 20.90
C PRO A 178 5.12 12.55 21.02
N SER A 179 5.91 13.39 20.34
CA SER A 179 5.81 14.85 20.41
C SER A 179 4.73 15.45 19.50
N ASP A 180 4.18 14.68 18.54
CA ASP A 180 3.12 15.16 17.66
C ASP A 180 1.76 14.61 18.11
N SER A 181 1.08 15.38 18.96
CA SER A 181 -0.26 15.05 19.44
C SER A 181 -1.38 15.60 18.54
N ARG A 182 -1.05 16.28 17.43
CA ARG A 182 -2.07 16.88 16.54
C ARG A 182 -3.10 15.87 16.03
N PRO A 183 -2.74 14.62 15.67
CA PRO A 183 -3.72 13.65 15.18
C PRO A 183 -4.65 13.11 16.28
N CYS A 184 -4.28 13.19 17.56
CA CYS A 184 -5.01 12.52 18.64
C CYS A 184 -6.48 12.96 18.79
N GLY A 185 -6.84 14.15 18.28
CA GLY A 185 -8.21 14.68 18.28
C GLY A 185 -9.02 14.34 17.02
N ASP A 186 -8.47 13.58 16.07
CA ASP A 186 -9.18 13.17 14.86
C ASP A 186 -10.21 12.08 15.20
N GLU A 187 -11.44 12.26 14.72
CA GLU A 187 -12.57 11.36 14.97
C GLU A 187 -12.32 9.95 14.39
N ASP A 188 -11.59 9.83 13.28
CA ASP A 188 -11.31 8.53 12.67
C ASP A 188 -10.40 7.67 13.57
N ILE A 189 -9.50 8.29 14.35
CA ILE A 189 -8.71 7.58 15.37
C ILE A 189 -9.62 7.07 16.48
N ALA A 190 -10.53 7.91 17.00
CA ALA A 190 -11.44 7.53 18.06
C ALA A 190 -12.34 6.35 17.64
N LEU A 191 -12.89 6.40 16.42
CA LEU A 191 -13.70 5.32 15.86
C LEU A 191 -12.91 4.02 15.68
N ALA A 192 -11.70 4.10 15.11
CA ALA A 192 -10.84 2.94 14.92
C ALA A 192 -10.44 2.33 16.28
N LEU A 193 -10.12 3.17 17.26
CA LEU A 193 -9.72 2.75 18.60
C LEU A 193 -10.84 2.01 19.33
N VAL A 194 -12.03 2.61 19.37
CA VAL A 194 -13.21 1.98 20.00
C VAL A 194 -13.51 0.65 19.33
N SER A 195 -13.46 0.61 17.99
CA SER A 195 -13.66 -0.62 17.23
C SER A 195 -12.59 -1.68 17.53
N GLY A 196 -11.31 -1.29 17.63
CA GLY A 196 -10.19 -2.20 17.92
C GLY A 196 -10.25 -2.79 19.33
N LEU A 197 -10.55 -1.97 20.34
CA LEU A 197 -10.73 -2.41 21.72
C LEU A 197 -12.00 -3.26 21.91
N SER A 198 -12.95 -3.20 20.97
CA SER A 198 -14.17 -4.03 20.97
C SER A 198 -13.97 -5.43 20.38
N LEU A 199 -12.76 -5.77 19.95
CA LEU A 199 -12.48 -7.09 19.37
C LEU A 199 -12.31 -8.17 20.45
N PRO A 200 -12.58 -9.45 20.12
CA PRO A 200 -12.31 -10.56 21.03
C PRO A 200 -10.80 -10.72 21.29
N ALA A 201 -10.45 -11.32 22.42
CA ALA A 201 -9.06 -11.51 22.87
C ALA A 201 -8.12 -12.23 21.87
N SER A 202 -8.67 -12.94 20.88
CA SER A 202 -7.90 -13.53 19.78
C SER A 202 -7.26 -12.51 18.85
N SER A 203 -7.69 -11.24 18.88
CA SER A 203 -7.19 -10.15 18.04
C SER A 203 -6.09 -9.34 18.74
N THR A 204 -5.16 -10.04 19.40
CA THR A 204 -4.18 -9.47 20.34
C THR A 204 -3.40 -8.28 19.76
N GLU A 205 -2.90 -8.37 18.52
CA GLU A 205 -2.11 -7.31 17.89
C GLU A 205 -2.88 -5.99 17.76
N ILE A 206 -4.13 -6.05 17.28
CA ILE A 206 -4.97 -4.85 17.12
C ILE A 206 -5.34 -4.26 18.48
N ILE A 207 -5.59 -5.12 19.48
CA ILE A 207 -5.88 -4.68 20.85
C ILE A 207 -4.65 -3.98 21.45
N ASP A 208 -3.47 -4.57 21.32
CA ASP A 208 -2.22 -4.01 21.85
C ASP A 208 -1.89 -2.66 21.19
N ASP A 209 -2.02 -2.54 19.87
CA ASP A 209 -1.82 -1.27 19.17
C ASP A 209 -2.85 -0.22 19.59
N SER A 210 -4.12 -0.62 19.76
CA SER A 210 -5.16 0.26 20.27
C SER A 210 -4.82 0.78 21.67
N LEU A 211 -4.40 -0.11 22.58
CA LEU A 211 -3.97 0.26 23.93
C LEU A 211 -2.73 1.15 23.92
N ALA A 212 -1.79 0.93 22.99
CA ALA A 212 -0.61 1.77 22.85
C ALA A 212 -0.97 3.19 22.40
N ILE A 213 -1.91 3.34 21.46
CA ILE A 213 -2.45 4.66 21.05
C ILE A 213 -3.17 5.33 22.23
N ALA A 214 -4.13 4.63 22.83
CA ALA A 214 -4.95 5.12 23.93
C ALA A 214 -4.11 5.53 25.16
N GLY A 215 -3.19 4.68 25.59
CA GLY A 215 -2.39 4.88 26.80
C GLY A 215 -1.15 5.75 26.60
N GLY A 216 -0.78 6.02 25.34
CA GLY A 216 0.42 6.77 24.95
C GLY A 216 0.21 8.29 24.92
N SER A 217 0.78 8.95 23.91
CA SER A 217 0.73 10.41 23.73
C SER A 217 -0.69 10.96 23.55
N CYS A 218 -1.64 10.14 23.11
CA CYS A 218 -3.03 10.55 22.92
C CYS A 218 -3.93 10.39 24.15
N TRP A 219 -3.38 9.98 25.30
CA TRP A 219 -4.16 9.69 26.51
C TRP A 219 -5.07 10.83 26.94
N GLU A 220 -4.55 12.06 27.03
CA GLU A 220 -5.34 13.21 27.51
C GLU A 220 -6.52 13.53 26.58
N THR A 221 -6.39 13.25 25.29
CA THR A 221 -7.45 13.48 24.29
C THR A 221 -8.47 12.33 24.27
N LEU A 222 -8.00 11.08 24.33
CA LEU A 222 -8.84 9.90 24.13
C LEU A 222 -9.50 9.40 25.42
N LYS A 223 -9.03 9.82 26.60
CA LYS A 223 -9.58 9.38 27.90
C LYS A 223 -11.11 9.54 27.98
N SER A 224 -11.66 10.67 27.54
CA SER A 224 -13.11 10.92 27.61
C SER A 224 -13.91 10.01 26.67
N VAL A 225 -13.36 9.69 25.49
CA VAL A 225 -13.93 8.72 24.56
C VAL A 225 -14.00 7.35 25.22
N LEU A 226 -12.90 6.88 25.82
CA LEU A 226 -12.86 5.58 26.49
C LEU A 226 -13.84 5.48 27.67
N LEU A 227 -13.92 6.51 28.50
CA LEU A 227 -14.84 6.54 29.64
C LEU A 227 -16.32 6.56 29.20
N THR A 228 -16.61 7.21 28.08
CA THR A 228 -17.95 7.23 27.49
C THR A 228 -18.31 5.84 26.95
N GLU A 229 -17.42 5.25 26.15
CA GLU A 229 -17.65 3.94 25.54
C GLU A 229 -17.71 2.81 26.58
N LEU A 230 -17.02 2.93 27.72
CA LEU A 230 -17.08 1.96 28.81
C LEU A 230 -18.53 1.73 29.31
N GLN A 231 -19.38 2.75 29.20
CA GLN A 231 -20.80 2.70 29.59
C GLN A 231 -21.66 1.92 28.58
N ALA A 232 -21.18 1.70 27.35
CA ALA A 232 -21.84 0.87 26.37
C ALA A 232 -21.85 -0.61 26.80
N ASP A 233 -22.82 -1.38 26.33
CA ASP A 233 -22.93 -2.81 26.63
C ASP A 233 -22.03 -3.63 25.70
N ASN A 234 -20.72 -3.53 25.92
CA ASN A 234 -19.71 -4.25 25.16
C ASN A 234 -18.69 -4.92 26.11
N PRO A 235 -18.80 -6.24 26.35
CA PRO A 235 -17.94 -6.93 27.31
C PRO A 235 -16.48 -6.95 26.87
N TYR A 236 -16.19 -7.08 25.57
CA TYR A 236 -14.81 -7.07 25.07
C TYR A 236 -14.14 -5.71 25.27
N PHE A 237 -14.87 -4.63 25.00
CA PHE A 237 -14.35 -3.28 25.23
C PHE A 237 -13.99 -3.07 26.70
N ARG A 238 -14.85 -3.50 27.64
CA ARG A 238 -14.58 -3.42 29.08
C ARG A 238 -13.35 -4.26 29.46
N GLU A 239 -13.33 -5.52 29.07
CA GLU A 239 -12.22 -6.44 29.35
C GLU A 239 -10.87 -5.87 28.89
N ASN A 240 -10.81 -5.37 27.66
CA ASN A 240 -9.59 -4.83 27.07
C ASN A 240 -9.17 -3.48 27.67
N THR A 241 -10.13 -2.60 28.00
CA THR A 241 -9.85 -1.19 28.35
C THR A 241 -9.68 -0.95 29.85
N CYS A 242 -10.37 -1.73 30.70
CA CYS A 242 -10.36 -1.55 32.16
C CYS A 242 -8.96 -1.58 32.79
N PRO A 243 -8.03 -2.49 32.42
CA PRO A 243 -6.67 -2.48 32.96
C PRO A 243 -5.94 -1.15 32.71
N LEU A 244 -6.09 -0.58 31.52
CA LEU A 244 -5.50 0.72 31.18
C LEU A 244 -6.10 1.83 32.05
N LEU A 245 -7.43 1.92 32.14
CA LEU A 245 -8.11 2.96 32.92
C LEU A 245 -7.77 2.87 34.42
N GLN A 246 -7.66 1.66 34.96
CA GLN A 246 -7.21 1.41 36.34
C GLN A 246 -5.77 1.89 36.55
N SER A 247 -4.85 1.51 35.64
CA SER A 247 -3.43 1.91 35.74
C SER A 247 -3.24 3.43 35.68
N LYS A 248 -4.11 4.13 34.94
CA LYS A 248 -4.12 5.59 34.81
C LYS A 248 -4.92 6.30 35.90
N GLN A 249 -5.52 5.56 36.85
CA GLN A 249 -6.39 6.10 37.90
C GLN A 249 -7.52 6.98 37.32
N ALA A 250 -8.10 6.53 36.21
CA ALA A 250 -9.06 7.29 35.42
C ALA A 250 -10.52 7.03 35.79
N LEU A 251 -10.77 5.98 36.57
CA LEU A 251 -12.11 5.51 36.94
C LEU A 251 -12.64 6.29 38.15
N ASP A 252 -13.92 6.63 38.07
CA ASP A 252 -14.74 7.07 39.21
C ASP A 252 -15.53 5.88 39.79
N GLU A 253 -16.31 6.10 40.84
CA GLU A 253 -17.10 5.02 41.49
C GLU A 253 -18.02 4.28 40.51
N SER A 254 -18.64 5.01 39.56
CA SER A 254 -19.59 4.43 38.62
C SER A 254 -18.91 3.56 37.57
N THR A 255 -17.79 4.02 37.02
CA THR A 255 -17.00 3.32 36.02
C THR A 255 -16.14 2.21 36.63
N GLN A 256 -15.77 2.33 37.91
CA GLN A 256 -15.10 1.28 38.67
C GLN A 256 -15.95 0.00 38.75
N ALA A 257 -17.26 0.14 38.97
CA ALA A 257 -18.18 -1.00 39.03
C ALA A 257 -18.26 -1.76 37.69
N LEU A 258 -18.15 -1.05 36.55
CA LEU A 258 -18.15 -1.66 35.22
C LEU A 258 -16.88 -2.49 34.95
N CYS A 259 -15.78 -2.18 35.63
CA CYS A 259 -14.49 -2.86 35.52
C CYS A 259 -14.26 -3.98 36.54
N GLN A 260 -15.28 -4.35 37.32
CA GLN A 260 -15.23 -5.42 38.33
C GLN A 260 -16.04 -6.66 37.93
N LEU A 261 -16.65 -6.64 36.75
CA LEU A 261 -17.42 -7.73 36.14
C LEU A 261 -16.50 -8.65 35.34
#